data_AF-A0A7R9IVU3-F1
#
_entry.id   AF-A0A7R9IVU3-F1
#
_cell.length_a   1.000
_cell.length_b   1.000
_cell.length_c   1.000
_cell.angle_alpha   90.00
_cell.angle_beta   90.00
_cell.angle_gamma   90.00
#
_symmetry.space_group_name_H-M   'P 1'
#
loop_
_entity.id
_entity.type
_entity.pdbx_description
1 polymer ?
#
loop_
_entity_poly.entity_id
_entity_poly.type
_entity_poly.pdbx_seq_one_letter_code
_entity_poly.pdbx_strand_id
1 'polypeptide(L)'
;MAASNRLRPGDTASQDATAKMTHVARGHRVSGSLDLSHNYFPDMPLEMTVNMTSLRRLDLSYNELSTVPMVAQSLPQLRELSLAGNPITSLTNTTMIGGAQRLKELDIRQLPLNFFETGAFSKMTSLRTLHLSPFKGVRHFNIPQVILSNSGLRQLHVECHEHPGLQDEMNGVLPGKVRNITMSGEQLRTLPHNLLQGVRSPSLHFVVRNSSLDVVPRSVFQEAGWVRNLTVDVRHNRLRTLGNPSTADFPGLPRATFLTDLQVADNHWSCDCDIGQQACTMASSLLQLFRTYSSPMASLVVTDSSQLTVDDFEKLPDQIMWVEVWQRKKRQYLCGEENSEERTTCRRIDDDLRLARCANKNNASLIEVLKADVECGWGSSAGGPGVTTPLVVIAGIIAMFANI
;
A
#
# COMPACT_ATOMS: atom_id res chain seq x y z
N MET A 1 25.27 18.31 -18.71
CA MET A 1 24.44 18.62 -19.89
C MET A 1 23.96 17.31 -20.47
N ALA A 2 22.70 16.94 -20.24
CA ALA A 2 22.11 15.73 -20.80
C ALA A 2 21.76 16.00 -22.28
N ALA A 3 22.57 15.49 -23.20
CA ALA A 3 22.22 15.49 -24.61
C ALA A 3 21.18 14.39 -24.85
N SER A 4 20.02 14.76 -25.39
CA SER A 4 18.98 13.80 -25.79
C SER A 4 19.49 12.98 -26.97
N ASN A 5 19.88 11.72 -26.72
CA ASN A 5 20.49 10.83 -27.70
C ASN A 5 19.49 9.88 -28.39
N ARG A 6 18.18 10.20 -28.43
CA ARG A 6 17.17 9.33 -29.07
C ARG A 6 17.50 9.04 -30.54
N LEU A 7 17.38 7.77 -30.93
CA LEU A 7 17.41 7.33 -32.33
C LEU A 7 16.00 7.31 -32.92
N ARG A 8 15.86 7.28 -34.26
CA ARG A 8 14.56 7.11 -34.95
C ARG A 8 14.42 5.66 -35.43
N PRO A 9 13.21 5.08 -35.53
CA PRO A 9 13.04 3.70 -35.95
C PRO A 9 13.29 3.53 -37.46
N GLY A 10 14.05 2.48 -37.83
CA GLY A 10 14.32 2.02 -39.20
C GLY A 10 15.37 0.89 -39.21
N ASP A 11 15.38 0.01 -40.20
CA ASP A 11 16.21 -1.22 -40.23
C ASP A 11 17.75 -0.98 -40.23
N THR A 12 18.20 0.25 -40.47
CA THR A 12 19.60 0.69 -40.29
C THR A 12 19.94 1.08 -38.84
N ALA A 13 18.96 1.09 -37.93
CA ALA A 13 19.10 1.58 -36.56
C ALA A 13 20.01 0.69 -35.70
N SER A 14 20.13 -0.61 -35.96
CA SER A 14 20.97 -1.50 -35.13
C SER A 14 22.46 -1.16 -35.23
N GLN A 15 23.00 -0.99 -36.45
CA GLN A 15 24.40 -0.60 -36.65
C GLN A 15 24.67 0.85 -36.20
N ASP A 16 23.72 1.75 -36.45
CA ASP A 16 23.80 3.16 -36.03
C ASP A 16 23.68 3.30 -34.49
N ALA A 17 22.91 2.41 -33.84
CA ALA A 17 22.77 2.32 -32.40
C ALA A 17 24.06 1.82 -31.75
N THR A 18 24.70 0.76 -32.27
CA THR A 18 26.00 0.31 -31.75
C THR A 18 27.09 1.36 -31.95
N ALA A 19 27.07 2.10 -33.08
CA ALA A 19 28.00 3.20 -33.35
C ALA A 19 27.78 4.42 -32.43
N LYS A 20 26.53 4.84 -32.22
CA LYS A 20 26.18 5.87 -31.23
C LYS A 20 26.56 5.43 -29.83
N MET A 21 26.34 4.17 -29.47
CA MET A 21 26.66 3.62 -28.17
C MET A 21 28.17 3.66 -27.90
N THR A 22 28.98 3.22 -28.88
CA THR A 22 30.45 3.34 -28.77
C THR A 22 30.90 4.80 -28.73
N HIS A 23 30.19 5.73 -29.37
CA HIS A 23 30.48 7.16 -29.26
C HIS A 23 30.18 7.71 -27.85
N VAL A 24 29.10 7.27 -27.19
CA VAL A 24 28.79 7.65 -25.79
C VAL A 24 29.90 7.20 -24.83
N ALA A 25 30.52 6.04 -25.10
CA ALA A 25 31.64 5.55 -24.31
C ALA A 25 33.00 6.13 -24.72
N ARG A 26 33.16 6.70 -25.92
CA ARG A 26 34.45 7.22 -26.39
C ARG A 26 34.72 8.60 -25.80
N GLY A 27 35.84 8.71 -25.07
CA GLY A 27 36.46 10.01 -24.75
C GLY A 27 36.22 10.55 -23.33
N HIS A 28 35.29 9.99 -22.55
CA HIS A 28 35.02 10.49 -21.19
C HIS A 28 34.78 9.36 -20.19
N ARG A 29 35.43 9.46 -19.01
CA ARG A 29 35.11 8.60 -17.86
C ARG A 29 33.72 8.94 -17.37
N VAL A 30 32.78 8.00 -17.49
CA VAL A 30 31.42 8.17 -16.98
C VAL A 30 31.41 7.74 -15.51
N SER A 31 30.98 8.64 -14.64
CA SER A 31 30.93 8.42 -13.19
C SER A 31 29.56 8.80 -12.64
N GLY A 32 29.07 8.04 -11.65
CA GLY A 32 27.78 8.30 -11.02
C GLY A 32 26.62 7.62 -11.73
N SER A 33 25.99 8.29 -12.71
CA SER A 33 24.73 7.87 -13.33
C SER A 33 24.82 7.98 -14.85
N LEU A 34 24.37 6.94 -15.56
CA LEU A 34 24.25 6.94 -17.00
C LEU A 34 22.85 6.49 -17.38
N ASP A 35 22.17 7.33 -18.16
CA ASP A 35 20.84 7.07 -18.69
C ASP A 35 20.95 6.81 -20.20
N LEU A 36 20.61 5.58 -20.59
CA LEU A 36 20.53 5.12 -21.97
C LEU A 36 19.12 4.59 -22.27
N SER A 37 18.12 4.99 -21.46
CA SER A 37 16.74 4.55 -21.62
C SER A 37 16.11 5.07 -22.92
N HIS A 38 15.06 4.40 -23.38
CA HIS A 38 14.28 4.80 -24.56
C HIS A 38 15.14 4.95 -25.83
N ASN A 39 15.96 3.95 -26.10
CA ASN A 39 16.72 3.83 -27.35
C ASN A 39 16.38 2.48 -28.01
N TYR A 40 17.14 2.11 -29.05
CA TYR A 40 16.93 0.87 -29.80
C TYR A 40 18.17 -0.02 -29.72
N PHE A 41 18.79 -0.11 -28.54
CA PHE A 41 20.02 -0.87 -28.37
C PHE A 41 19.71 -2.37 -28.28
N PRO A 42 20.21 -3.20 -29.22
CA PRO A 42 20.03 -4.65 -29.15
C PRO A 42 20.99 -5.33 -28.17
N ASP A 43 22.16 -4.71 -27.94
CA ASP A 43 23.18 -5.17 -26.99
C ASP A 43 24.10 -4.01 -26.57
N MET A 44 24.93 -4.23 -25.55
CA MET A 44 25.94 -3.30 -25.03
C MET A 44 27.36 -3.90 -25.21
N PRO A 45 28.24 -3.27 -26.02
CA PRO A 45 29.59 -3.78 -26.25
C PRO A 45 30.46 -3.74 -24.98
N LEU A 46 31.23 -4.81 -24.74
CA LEU A 46 32.01 -4.99 -23.51
C LEU A 46 33.11 -3.93 -23.35
N GLU A 47 33.64 -3.41 -24.45
CA GLU A 47 34.69 -2.38 -24.48
C GLU A 47 34.29 -1.10 -23.73
N MET A 48 32.99 -0.84 -23.58
CA MET A 48 32.50 0.33 -22.83
C MET A 48 32.82 0.27 -21.33
N THR A 49 32.98 -0.94 -20.78
CA THR A 49 33.27 -1.13 -19.34
C THR A 49 34.53 -0.40 -18.89
N VAL A 50 35.51 -0.25 -19.79
CA VAL A 50 36.79 0.42 -19.54
C VAL A 50 36.60 1.88 -19.11
N ASN A 51 35.60 2.57 -19.68
CA ASN A 51 35.35 4.00 -19.42
C ASN A 51 34.28 4.24 -18.35
N MET A 52 33.66 3.18 -17.83
CA MET A 52 32.52 3.24 -16.89
C MET A 52 32.83 2.65 -15.51
N THR A 53 34.11 2.50 -15.16
CA THR A 53 34.55 1.83 -13.91
C THR A 53 34.03 2.48 -12.62
N SER A 54 33.65 3.76 -12.65
CA SER A 54 33.08 4.49 -11.50
C SER A 54 31.56 4.65 -11.56
N LEU A 55 30.90 4.01 -12.52
CA LEU A 55 29.45 4.09 -12.68
C LEU A 55 28.73 3.38 -11.53
N ARG A 56 27.71 4.04 -10.97
CA ARG A 56 26.88 3.52 -9.88
C ARG A 56 25.46 3.22 -10.31
N ARG A 57 24.92 3.96 -11.28
CA ARG A 57 23.57 3.79 -11.81
C ARG A 57 23.59 3.68 -13.31
N LEU A 58 22.91 2.67 -13.83
CA LEU A 58 22.78 2.41 -15.26
C LEU A 58 21.30 2.18 -15.59
N ASP A 59 20.73 3.06 -16.39
CA ASP A 59 19.39 2.89 -16.93
C ASP A 59 19.47 2.42 -18.38
N LEU A 60 18.98 1.20 -18.64
CA LEU A 60 18.84 0.59 -19.96
C LEU A 60 17.38 0.31 -20.30
N SER A 61 16.43 0.90 -19.57
CA SER A 61 15.00 0.64 -19.79
C SER A 61 14.52 1.05 -21.18
N TYR A 62 13.49 0.37 -21.69
CA TYR A 62 12.89 0.61 -22.99
C TYR A 62 13.93 0.65 -24.12
N ASN A 63 14.68 -0.45 -24.23
CA ASN A 63 15.59 -0.75 -25.32
C ASN A 63 15.18 -2.09 -25.98
N GLU A 64 16.00 -2.60 -26.88
CA GLU A 64 15.76 -3.85 -27.63
C GLU A 64 16.65 -5.00 -27.09
N LEU A 65 17.02 -4.97 -25.81
CA LEU A 65 17.91 -5.96 -25.20
C LEU A 65 17.18 -7.31 -25.07
N SER A 66 17.61 -8.32 -25.83
CA SER A 66 17.07 -9.68 -25.73
C SER A 66 17.58 -10.46 -24.51
N THR A 67 18.70 -10.02 -23.95
CA THR A 67 19.36 -10.62 -22.78
C THR A 67 19.95 -9.53 -21.89
N VAL A 68 20.28 -9.87 -20.64
CA VAL A 68 20.98 -8.92 -19.78
C VAL A 68 22.42 -8.75 -20.26
N PRO A 69 22.87 -7.52 -20.59
CA PRO A 69 24.17 -7.32 -21.20
C PRO A 69 25.32 -7.65 -20.24
N MET A 70 26.38 -8.25 -20.77
CA MET A 70 27.59 -8.60 -19.99
C MET A 70 28.21 -7.38 -19.30
N VAL A 71 28.09 -6.19 -19.90
CA VAL A 71 28.53 -4.92 -19.32
C VAL A 71 27.96 -4.72 -17.91
N ALA A 72 26.69 -5.02 -17.67
CA ALA A 72 26.06 -4.86 -16.35
C ALA A 72 26.70 -5.75 -15.28
N GLN A 73 27.32 -6.87 -15.67
CA GLN A 73 28.02 -7.79 -14.79
C GLN A 73 29.46 -7.35 -14.49
N SER A 74 30.11 -6.67 -15.44
CA SER A 74 31.52 -6.27 -15.37
C SER A 74 31.76 -4.93 -14.66
N LEU A 75 30.73 -4.12 -14.43
CA LEU A 75 30.86 -2.82 -13.77
C LEU A 75 31.13 -2.98 -12.25
N PRO A 76 32.29 -2.54 -11.73
CA PRO A 76 32.71 -2.86 -10.37
C PRO A 76 32.03 -2.01 -9.29
N GLN A 77 31.45 -0.85 -9.64
CA GLN A 77 30.78 0.06 -8.70
C GLN A 77 29.27 0.16 -8.90
N LEU A 78 28.70 -0.64 -9.81
CA LEU A 78 27.28 -0.59 -10.14
C LEU A 78 26.43 -1.01 -8.93
N ARG A 79 25.42 -0.19 -8.63
CA ARG A 79 24.49 -0.34 -7.49
C ARG A 79 23.04 -0.32 -7.93
N GLU A 80 22.71 0.36 -9.02
CA GLU A 80 21.34 0.51 -9.50
C GLU A 80 21.31 0.18 -10.98
N LEU A 81 20.43 -0.73 -11.37
CA LEU A 81 20.27 -1.19 -12.74
C LEU A 81 18.79 -1.22 -13.09
N SER A 82 18.43 -0.55 -14.18
CA SER A 82 17.10 -0.66 -14.78
C SER A 82 17.18 -1.37 -16.13
N LEU A 83 16.36 -2.40 -16.29
CA LEU A 83 16.18 -3.18 -17.51
C LEU A 83 14.72 -3.16 -17.96
N ALA A 84 13.87 -2.33 -17.35
CA ALA A 84 12.43 -2.36 -17.56
C ALA A 84 12.06 -2.21 -19.05
N GLY A 85 11.01 -2.89 -19.50
CA GLY A 85 10.49 -2.72 -20.86
C GLY A 85 11.44 -3.16 -21.99
N ASN A 86 12.40 -4.05 -21.71
CA ASN A 86 13.21 -4.71 -22.73
C ASN A 86 12.63 -6.08 -23.12
N PRO A 87 12.90 -6.60 -24.33
CA PRO A 87 12.45 -7.91 -24.78
C PRO A 87 13.26 -9.08 -24.18
N ILE A 88 13.64 -9.00 -22.90
CA ILE A 88 14.35 -10.07 -22.19
C ILE A 88 13.37 -11.20 -21.89
N THR A 89 13.72 -12.41 -22.32
CA THR A 89 12.83 -13.59 -22.23
C THR A 89 13.21 -14.59 -21.15
N SER A 90 14.43 -14.51 -20.60
CA SER A 90 14.89 -15.40 -19.55
C SER A 90 15.77 -14.72 -18.49
N LEU A 91 15.56 -15.11 -17.22
CA LEU A 91 16.43 -14.77 -16.10
C LEU A 91 16.77 -16.04 -15.32
N THR A 92 18.06 -16.27 -15.10
CA THR A 92 18.61 -17.45 -14.41
C THR A 92 19.48 -17.02 -13.22
N ASN A 93 19.92 -17.98 -12.42
CA ASN A 93 20.87 -17.76 -11.32
C ASN A 93 22.26 -17.28 -11.79
N THR A 94 22.58 -17.41 -13.09
CA THR A 94 23.85 -16.99 -13.69
C THR A 94 23.76 -15.64 -14.38
N THR A 95 22.57 -15.16 -14.74
CA THR A 95 22.38 -13.93 -15.54
C THR A 95 23.07 -12.70 -14.97
N MET A 96 23.23 -12.61 -13.65
CA MET A 96 23.81 -11.45 -12.96
C MET A 96 25.02 -11.79 -12.08
N ILE A 97 25.63 -12.96 -12.25
CA ILE A 97 26.60 -13.51 -11.28
C ILE A 97 27.80 -12.58 -11.01
N GLY A 98 28.32 -11.89 -12.04
CA GLY A 98 29.48 -11.01 -11.90
C GLY A 98 29.22 -9.73 -11.09
N GLY A 99 27.96 -9.26 -11.06
CA GLY A 99 27.55 -7.99 -10.46
C GLY A 99 26.61 -8.08 -9.25
N ALA A 100 25.96 -9.23 -9.05
CA ALA A 100 24.81 -9.37 -8.17
C ALA A 100 25.05 -8.89 -6.73
N GLN A 101 26.22 -9.18 -6.15
CA GLN A 101 26.50 -8.88 -4.73
C GLN A 101 26.59 -7.38 -4.42
N ARG A 102 26.76 -6.53 -5.43
CA ARG A 102 26.91 -5.07 -5.26
C ARG A 102 25.61 -4.32 -5.52
N LEU A 103 24.70 -4.93 -6.27
CA LEU A 103 23.44 -4.33 -6.69
C LEU A 103 22.53 -4.12 -5.47
N LYS A 104 22.01 -2.90 -5.35
CA LYS A 104 21.10 -2.45 -4.30
C LYS A 104 19.70 -2.18 -4.84
N GLU A 105 19.60 -1.81 -6.11
CA GLU A 105 18.34 -1.56 -6.80
C GLU A 105 18.32 -2.25 -8.15
N LEU A 106 17.23 -2.96 -8.42
CA LEU A 106 16.98 -3.64 -9.67
C LEU A 106 15.56 -3.32 -10.13
N ASP A 107 15.43 -2.90 -11.39
CA ASP A 107 14.15 -2.74 -12.07
C ASP A 107 14.06 -3.67 -13.27
N ILE A 108 13.09 -4.58 -13.22
CA ILE A 108 12.80 -5.61 -14.22
C ILE A 108 11.31 -5.63 -14.56
N ARG A 109 10.63 -4.49 -14.43
CA ARG A 109 9.23 -4.34 -14.83
C ARG A 109 9.08 -4.54 -16.34
N GLN A 110 7.88 -4.97 -16.77
CA GLN A 110 7.55 -5.09 -18.19
C GLN A 110 8.51 -5.96 -19.02
N LEU A 111 9.12 -6.99 -18.43
CA LEU A 111 9.89 -7.98 -19.20
C LEU A 111 8.97 -9.13 -19.66
N PRO A 112 9.02 -9.55 -20.94
CA PRO A 112 8.25 -10.67 -21.45
C PRO A 112 8.93 -12.02 -21.11
N LEU A 113 9.17 -12.26 -19.83
CA LEU A 113 9.87 -13.47 -19.37
C LEU A 113 9.01 -14.72 -19.61
N ASN A 114 9.59 -15.68 -20.31
CA ASN A 114 9.04 -17.03 -20.51
C ASN A 114 9.74 -18.05 -19.62
N PHE A 115 10.93 -17.73 -19.13
CA PHE A 115 11.70 -18.58 -18.23
C PHE A 115 12.26 -17.75 -17.07
N PHE A 116 12.01 -18.18 -15.85
CA PHE A 116 12.56 -17.57 -14.66
C PHE A 116 12.97 -18.67 -13.69
N GLU A 117 14.25 -18.70 -13.34
CA GLU A 117 14.74 -19.60 -12.32
C GLU A 117 14.52 -19.00 -10.93
N THR A 118 13.89 -19.74 -10.00
CA THR A 118 13.61 -19.25 -8.63
C THR A 118 14.85 -18.70 -7.91
N GLY A 119 16.03 -19.24 -8.23
CA GLY A 119 17.31 -18.80 -7.70
C GLY A 119 17.92 -17.55 -8.35
N ALA A 120 17.26 -16.89 -9.30
CA ALA A 120 17.80 -15.76 -10.07
C ALA A 120 18.31 -14.60 -9.20
N PHE A 121 17.66 -14.32 -8.06
CA PHE A 121 18.07 -13.25 -7.14
C PHE A 121 18.89 -13.72 -5.95
N SER A 122 19.18 -15.02 -5.85
CA SER A 122 19.85 -15.61 -4.68
C SER A 122 21.23 -15.01 -4.39
N LYS A 123 21.95 -14.55 -5.43
CA LYS A 123 23.27 -13.91 -5.30
C LYS A 123 23.20 -12.41 -5.00
N MET A 124 22.01 -11.79 -5.11
CA MET A 124 21.81 -10.35 -4.88
C MET A 124 21.58 -10.02 -3.39
N THR A 125 22.53 -10.40 -2.53
CA THR A 125 22.41 -10.26 -1.06
C THR A 125 22.39 -8.79 -0.59
N SER A 126 22.90 -7.87 -1.42
CA SER A 126 22.89 -6.42 -1.15
C SER A 126 21.62 -5.71 -1.62
N LEU A 127 20.67 -6.41 -2.26
CA LEU A 127 19.46 -5.81 -2.79
C LEU A 127 18.62 -5.17 -1.67
N ARG A 128 18.11 -3.97 -1.93
CA ARG A 128 17.32 -3.14 -1.01
C ARG A 128 16.01 -2.67 -1.64
N THR A 129 16.03 -2.38 -2.93
CA THR A 129 14.87 -1.96 -3.72
C THR A 129 14.71 -2.92 -4.88
N LEU A 130 13.49 -3.39 -5.11
CA LEU A 130 13.16 -4.23 -6.25
C LEU A 130 11.87 -3.73 -6.88
N HIS A 131 11.94 -3.45 -8.19
CA HIS A 131 10.78 -3.14 -9.02
C HIS A 131 10.57 -4.30 -9.99
N LEU A 132 9.36 -4.86 -9.99
CA LEU A 132 9.02 -5.99 -10.86
C LEU A 132 7.55 -5.95 -11.28
N SER A 133 7.25 -6.73 -12.31
CA SER A 133 5.87 -7.02 -12.73
C SER A 133 5.62 -8.53 -12.62
N PRO A 134 4.37 -8.97 -12.41
CA PRO A 134 3.99 -10.36 -12.60
C PRO A 134 4.33 -10.84 -14.02
N PHE A 135 5.09 -11.93 -14.14
CA PHE A 135 5.54 -12.46 -15.43
C PHE A 135 4.65 -13.61 -15.90
N LYS A 136 3.72 -13.33 -16.82
CA LYS A 136 2.74 -14.30 -17.35
C LYS A 136 3.38 -15.51 -18.03
N GLY A 137 4.50 -15.31 -18.73
CA GLY A 137 5.19 -16.40 -19.43
C GLY A 137 5.84 -17.40 -18.48
N VAL A 138 6.00 -17.04 -17.19
CA VAL A 138 6.58 -17.89 -16.17
C VAL A 138 5.47 -18.62 -15.40
N ARG A 139 5.43 -19.94 -15.54
CA ARG A 139 4.47 -20.77 -14.78
C ARG A 139 4.78 -20.73 -13.29
N HIS A 140 3.74 -20.55 -12.47
CA HIS A 140 3.83 -20.51 -11.00
C HIS A 140 4.81 -19.44 -10.48
N PHE A 141 4.87 -18.29 -11.14
CA PHE A 141 5.68 -17.17 -10.65
C PHE A 141 5.14 -16.69 -9.29
N ASN A 142 6.01 -16.62 -8.30
CA ASN A 142 5.65 -16.18 -6.95
C ASN A 142 6.75 -15.29 -6.38
N ILE A 143 6.39 -14.05 -6.10
CA ILE A 143 7.30 -12.99 -5.67
C ILE A 143 7.93 -13.32 -4.31
N PRO A 144 7.17 -13.67 -3.24
CA PRO A 144 7.74 -14.10 -1.96
C PRO A 144 8.81 -15.21 -2.08
N GLN A 145 8.55 -16.24 -2.90
CA GLN A 145 9.51 -17.34 -3.10
C GLN A 145 10.79 -16.88 -3.78
N VAL A 146 10.67 -16.03 -4.79
CA VAL A 146 11.80 -15.52 -5.58
C VAL A 146 12.70 -14.58 -4.76
N ILE A 147 12.12 -13.79 -3.85
CA ILE A 147 12.86 -12.85 -2.99
C ILE A 147 13.26 -13.43 -1.63
N LEU A 148 13.02 -14.72 -1.39
CA LEU A 148 13.27 -15.38 -0.10
C LEU A 148 14.73 -15.23 0.36
N SER A 149 15.69 -15.27 -0.57
CA SER A 149 17.11 -15.11 -0.28
C SER A 149 17.52 -13.66 0.00
N ASN A 150 16.71 -12.67 -0.41
CA ASN A 150 17.00 -11.25 -0.31
C ASN A 150 16.52 -10.68 1.04
N SER A 151 16.99 -11.25 2.15
CA SER A 151 16.59 -10.85 3.52
C SER A 151 16.86 -9.38 3.88
N GLY A 152 17.69 -8.69 3.08
CA GLY A 152 17.98 -7.27 3.20
C GLY A 152 17.00 -6.34 2.48
N LEU A 153 16.03 -6.87 1.74
CA LEU A 153 15.08 -6.08 0.95
C LEU A 153 14.24 -5.17 1.85
N ARG A 154 14.04 -3.92 1.40
CA ARG A 154 13.35 -2.87 2.14
C ARG A 154 12.17 -2.30 1.36
N GLN A 155 12.30 -2.22 0.05
CA GLN A 155 11.33 -1.60 -0.84
C GLN A 155 10.96 -2.61 -1.94
N LEU A 156 9.68 -2.88 -2.07
CA LEU A 156 9.11 -3.75 -3.09
C LEU A 156 8.06 -2.96 -3.87
N HIS A 157 8.28 -2.82 -5.17
CA HIS A 157 7.37 -2.14 -6.07
C HIS A 157 6.86 -3.15 -7.10
N VAL A 158 5.55 -3.35 -7.16
CA VAL A 158 4.88 -4.29 -8.04
C VAL A 158 3.98 -3.52 -9.01
N GLU A 159 4.26 -3.60 -10.30
CA GLU A 159 3.48 -2.95 -11.35
C GLU A 159 2.71 -3.99 -12.19
N CYS A 160 1.39 -3.86 -12.19
CA CYS A 160 0.45 -4.80 -12.82
C CYS A 160 -0.11 -4.21 -14.11
N HIS A 161 0.34 -4.69 -15.26
CA HIS A 161 -0.15 -4.22 -16.55
C HIS A 161 -1.38 -4.98 -17.06
N GLU A 162 -1.34 -6.31 -16.98
CA GLU A 162 -2.33 -7.17 -17.63
C GLU A 162 -3.07 -8.12 -16.69
N HIS A 163 -2.63 -8.23 -15.43
CA HIS A 163 -3.17 -9.21 -14.48
C HIS A 163 -4.29 -8.59 -13.62
N PRO A 164 -5.48 -9.21 -13.56
CA PRO A 164 -6.60 -8.71 -12.76
C PRO A 164 -6.41 -8.87 -11.24
N GLY A 165 -5.47 -9.70 -10.80
CA GLY A 165 -5.19 -9.93 -9.37
C GLY A 165 -3.77 -10.46 -9.15
N LEU A 166 -3.34 -10.42 -7.89
CA LEU A 166 -2.01 -10.84 -7.40
C LEU A 166 -2.08 -12.01 -6.42
N GLN A 167 -3.18 -12.76 -6.42
CA GLN A 167 -3.46 -13.77 -5.39
C GLN A 167 -2.37 -14.85 -5.34
N ASP A 168 -2.04 -15.45 -6.48
CA ASP A 168 -1.05 -16.52 -6.55
C ASP A 168 0.39 -15.97 -6.50
N GLU A 169 0.62 -14.81 -7.12
CA GLU A 169 1.95 -14.21 -7.26
C GLU A 169 2.49 -13.66 -5.94
N MET A 170 1.61 -13.24 -5.03
CA MET A 170 1.98 -12.67 -3.73
C MET A 170 1.67 -13.60 -2.55
N ASN A 171 1.22 -14.83 -2.79
CA ASN A 171 0.97 -15.79 -1.73
C ASN A 171 2.28 -16.23 -1.05
N GLY A 172 2.45 -15.96 0.24
CA GLY A 172 3.58 -16.44 1.02
C GLY A 172 4.14 -15.41 1.99
N VAL A 173 5.36 -15.64 2.44
CA VAL A 173 6.00 -14.85 3.51
C VAL A 173 7.00 -13.86 2.91
N LEU A 174 6.74 -12.57 3.08
CA LEU A 174 7.66 -11.51 2.67
C LEU A 174 8.88 -11.40 3.60
N PRO A 175 10.02 -10.89 3.12
CA PRO A 175 11.19 -10.63 3.95
C PRO A 175 10.88 -9.65 5.09
N GLY A 176 11.28 -10.00 6.32
CA GLY A 176 10.91 -9.23 7.51
C GLY A 176 11.41 -7.78 7.58
N LYS A 177 12.37 -7.38 6.74
CA LYS A 177 12.92 -6.01 6.68
C LYS A 177 12.21 -5.10 5.68
N VAL A 178 11.20 -5.61 4.96
CA VAL A 178 10.39 -4.82 4.04
C VAL A 178 9.64 -3.74 4.84
N ARG A 179 9.71 -2.50 4.35
CA ARG A 179 9.13 -1.31 4.98
C ARG A 179 8.37 -0.40 4.01
N ASN A 180 8.50 -0.65 2.71
CA ASN A 180 7.75 0.04 1.66
C ASN A 180 7.26 -1.01 0.66
N ILE A 181 5.94 -1.10 0.51
CA ILE A 181 5.29 -1.94 -0.49
C ILE A 181 4.43 -1.01 -1.32
N THR A 182 4.75 -0.90 -2.61
CA THR A 182 3.96 -0.14 -3.57
C THR A 182 3.39 -1.07 -4.61
N MET A 183 2.10 -0.94 -4.88
CA MET A 183 1.41 -1.62 -5.96
C MET A 183 0.75 -0.60 -6.86
N SER A 184 0.78 -0.86 -8.16
CA SER A 184 0.08 -0.02 -9.13
C SER A 184 -0.29 -0.82 -10.35
N GLY A 185 -1.22 -0.30 -11.15
CA GLY A 185 -1.61 -0.95 -12.39
C GLY A 185 -3.10 -0.88 -12.64
N GLU A 186 -3.48 -0.40 -13.82
CA GLU A 186 -4.88 -0.13 -14.17
C GLU A 186 -5.76 -1.38 -14.11
N GLN A 187 -5.18 -2.57 -14.33
CA GLN A 187 -5.90 -3.84 -14.32
C GLN A 187 -6.00 -4.48 -12.93
N LEU A 188 -5.27 -3.99 -11.92
CA LEU A 188 -5.30 -4.56 -10.57
C LEU A 188 -6.68 -4.33 -9.93
N ARG A 189 -7.42 -5.42 -9.67
CA ARG A 189 -8.80 -5.41 -9.12
C ARG A 189 -8.93 -6.06 -7.76
N THR A 190 -8.05 -6.99 -7.41
CA THR A 190 -8.05 -7.65 -6.10
C THR A 190 -6.67 -7.71 -5.48
N LEU A 191 -6.62 -7.66 -4.16
CA LEU A 191 -5.42 -7.85 -3.35
C LEU A 191 -5.51 -9.16 -2.55
N PRO A 192 -4.38 -9.82 -2.26
CA PRO A 192 -4.37 -11.01 -1.43
C PRO A 192 -4.57 -10.72 0.05
N HIS A 193 -5.24 -11.65 0.73
CA HIS A 193 -5.54 -11.54 2.16
C HIS A 193 -4.26 -11.61 3.02
N ASN A 194 -3.27 -12.42 2.64
CA ASN A 194 -2.01 -12.58 3.37
C ASN A 194 -0.89 -11.68 2.84
N LEU A 195 -1.22 -10.57 2.19
CA LEU A 195 -0.25 -9.74 1.48
C LEU A 195 0.92 -9.25 2.34
N LEU A 196 0.66 -8.94 3.62
CA LEU A 196 1.64 -8.39 4.56
C LEU A 196 2.28 -9.45 5.45
N GLN A 197 2.03 -10.74 5.19
CA GLN A 197 2.56 -11.83 5.99
C GLN A 197 4.10 -11.85 5.97
N GLY A 198 4.70 -11.97 7.15
CA GLY A 198 6.15 -12.00 7.32
C GLY A 198 6.83 -10.66 7.51
N VAL A 199 6.14 -9.54 7.25
CA VAL A 199 6.68 -8.19 7.48
C VAL A 199 6.87 -7.96 8.98
N ARG A 200 8.10 -7.62 9.39
CA ARG A 200 8.48 -7.37 10.79
C ARG A 200 9.08 -6.00 11.03
N SER A 201 9.05 -5.12 10.03
CA SER A 201 9.53 -3.75 10.17
C SER A 201 8.62 -2.99 11.13
N PRO A 202 9.16 -2.24 12.11
CA PRO A 202 8.35 -1.42 13.02
C PRO A 202 7.51 -0.36 12.31
N SER A 203 7.93 0.05 11.11
CA SER A 203 7.19 1.00 10.27
C SER A 203 7.03 0.46 8.86
N LEU A 204 5.81 0.54 8.32
CA LEU A 204 5.45 0.09 6.99
C LEU A 204 4.70 1.20 6.24
N HIS A 205 5.15 1.48 5.02
CA HIS A 205 4.44 2.32 4.06
C HIS A 205 3.82 1.39 3.03
N PHE A 206 2.49 1.35 3.01
CA PHE A 206 1.69 0.58 2.09
C PHE A 206 1.01 1.52 1.11
N VAL A 207 1.33 1.38 -0.17
CA VAL A 207 0.86 2.28 -1.22
C VAL A 207 0.21 1.45 -2.32
N VAL A 208 -1.01 1.78 -2.70
CA VAL A 208 -1.65 1.25 -3.89
C VAL A 208 -2.25 2.40 -4.67
N ARG A 209 -1.80 2.63 -5.91
CA ARG A 209 -2.28 3.77 -6.71
C ARG A 209 -2.48 3.40 -8.17
N ASN A 210 -3.29 4.18 -8.88
CA ASN A 210 -3.55 4.01 -10.31
C ASN A 210 -4.03 2.59 -10.62
N SER A 211 -5.01 2.11 -9.85
CA SER A 211 -5.60 0.78 -10.00
C SER A 211 -7.12 0.79 -10.09
N SER A 212 -7.69 -0.34 -10.48
CA SER A 212 -9.14 -0.56 -10.55
C SER A 212 -9.66 -1.35 -9.35
N LEU A 213 -9.02 -1.25 -8.19
CA LEU A 213 -9.49 -1.85 -6.95
C LEU A 213 -10.83 -1.25 -6.53
N ASP A 214 -11.78 -2.11 -6.14
CA ASP A 214 -13.07 -1.72 -5.59
C ASP A 214 -13.07 -1.74 -4.05
N VAL A 215 -12.34 -2.70 -3.46
CA VAL A 215 -12.23 -2.87 -2.00
C VAL A 215 -10.79 -3.26 -1.64
N VAL A 216 -10.28 -2.68 -0.56
CA VAL A 216 -9.10 -3.20 0.15
C VAL A 216 -9.58 -3.80 1.47
N PRO A 217 -9.63 -5.13 1.61
CA PRO A 217 -10.26 -5.74 2.77
C PRO A 217 -9.38 -5.68 4.02
N ARG A 218 -9.98 -5.73 5.21
CA ARG A 218 -9.24 -5.72 6.49
C ARG A 218 -8.24 -6.88 6.59
N SER A 219 -8.53 -8.00 5.94
CA SER A 219 -7.66 -9.19 5.93
C SER A 219 -6.25 -8.89 5.44
N VAL A 220 -6.07 -8.00 4.45
CA VAL A 220 -4.75 -7.54 3.95
C VAL A 220 -3.85 -7.07 5.10
N PHE A 221 -4.44 -6.46 6.14
CA PHE A 221 -3.73 -5.86 7.26
C PHE A 221 -3.66 -6.75 8.51
N GLN A 222 -4.42 -7.84 8.59
CA GLN A 222 -4.49 -8.71 9.77
C GLN A 222 -3.13 -9.32 10.13
N GLU A 223 -2.35 -9.71 9.12
CA GLU A 223 -1.03 -10.32 9.30
C GLU A 223 0.10 -9.31 9.59
N ALA A 224 -0.22 -8.01 9.64
CA ALA A 224 0.76 -6.95 9.87
C ALA A 224 1.10 -6.71 11.35
N GLY A 225 0.76 -7.62 12.28
CA GLY A 225 0.82 -7.36 13.73
C GLY A 225 2.18 -6.98 14.32
N TRP A 226 3.29 -7.18 13.60
CA TRP A 226 4.62 -6.70 14.02
C TRP A 226 4.90 -5.23 13.64
N VAL A 227 4.11 -4.68 12.73
CA VAL A 227 4.19 -3.29 12.27
C VAL A 227 3.53 -2.41 13.32
N ARG A 228 4.29 -1.52 13.95
CA ARG A 228 3.73 -0.59 14.96
C ARG A 228 3.10 0.63 14.29
N ASN A 229 3.78 1.16 13.28
CA ASN A 229 3.39 2.37 12.57
C ASN A 229 3.09 2.03 11.11
N LEU A 230 1.82 2.12 10.72
CA LEU A 230 1.38 1.85 9.36
C LEU A 230 0.97 3.16 8.67
N THR A 231 1.49 3.39 7.47
CA THR A 231 1.03 4.45 6.56
C THR A 231 0.34 3.78 5.37
N VAL A 232 -0.87 4.23 5.04
CA VAL A 232 -1.66 3.72 3.92
C VAL A 232 -1.95 4.84 2.93
N ASP A 233 -1.55 4.68 1.68
CA ASP A 233 -1.98 5.53 0.57
C ASP A 233 -2.69 4.70 -0.48
N VAL A 234 -3.95 5.01 -0.70
CA VAL A 234 -4.82 4.35 -1.67
C VAL A 234 -5.43 5.35 -2.66
N ARG A 235 -4.73 6.45 -2.96
CA ARG A 235 -5.22 7.48 -3.88
C ARG A 235 -5.28 7.01 -5.33
N HIS A 236 -6.12 7.66 -6.13
CA HIS A 236 -6.26 7.41 -7.57
C HIS A 236 -6.63 5.95 -7.86
N ASN A 237 -7.64 5.43 -7.15
CA ASN A 237 -8.20 4.10 -7.42
C ASN A 237 -9.73 4.21 -7.64
N ARG A 238 -10.43 3.07 -7.60
CA ARG A 238 -11.89 3.00 -7.73
C ARG A 238 -12.54 2.48 -6.46
N LEU A 239 -11.92 2.72 -5.31
CA LEU A 239 -12.35 2.12 -4.06
C LEU A 239 -13.71 2.65 -3.63
N ARG A 240 -14.60 1.74 -3.27
CA ARG A 240 -15.86 2.00 -2.57
C ARG A 240 -15.69 1.88 -1.07
N THR A 241 -14.85 0.95 -0.62
CA THR A 241 -14.61 0.73 0.80
C THR A 241 -13.16 0.33 1.11
N LEU A 242 -12.77 0.54 2.37
CA LEU A 242 -11.43 0.26 2.88
C LEU A 242 -11.58 -0.31 4.30
N GLY A 243 -11.08 -1.53 4.51
CA GLY A 243 -11.06 -2.18 5.82
C GLY A 243 -10.12 -1.46 6.79
N ASN A 244 -10.47 -1.45 8.07
CA ASN A 244 -9.69 -0.75 9.10
C ASN A 244 -8.28 -1.38 9.25
N PRO A 245 -7.19 -0.66 8.90
CA PRO A 245 -5.83 -1.19 8.99
C PRO A 245 -5.30 -1.25 10.43
N SER A 246 -5.96 -0.58 11.39
CA SER A 246 -5.52 -0.53 12.77
C SER A 246 -6.02 -1.75 13.56
N THR A 247 -5.13 -2.36 14.32
CA THR A 247 -5.45 -3.39 15.33
C THR A 247 -5.28 -2.84 16.77
N ALA A 248 -4.72 -1.63 16.90
CA ALA A 248 -4.53 -0.92 18.17
C ALA A 248 -5.43 0.32 18.28
N ASP A 249 -5.84 0.66 19.51
CA ASP A 249 -6.55 1.91 19.80
C ASP A 249 -5.64 3.12 19.98
N PHE A 250 -4.36 2.91 20.31
CA PHE A 250 -3.36 3.95 20.53
C PHE A 250 -1.98 3.48 20.05
N PRO A 251 -1.06 4.40 19.71
CA PRO A 251 0.24 4.05 19.14
C PRO A 251 1.18 3.39 20.15
N GLY A 252 2.16 2.63 19.64
CA GLY A 252 3.27 2.09 20.44
C GLY A 252 3.01 0.77 21.17
N LEU A 253 1.81 0.20 21.04
CA LEU A 253 1.49 -1.11 21.62
C LEU A 253 2.34 -2.25 21.00
N PRO A 254 2.84 -3.18 21.82
CA PRO A 254 3.56 -4.35 21.32
C PRO A 254 2.59 -5.28 20.57
N ARG A 255 3.03 -5.80 19.42
CA ARG A 255 2.24 -6.73 18.57
C ARG A 255 0.90 -6.17 18.09
N ALA A 256 0.79 -4.85 17.99
CA ALA A 256 -0.40 -4.19 17.49
C ALA A 256 -0.01 -3.07 16.52
N THR A 257 -0.88 -2.84 15.55
CA THR A 257 -0.68 -1.94 14.43
C THR A 257 -1.52 -0.70 14.62
N PHE A 258 -0.89 0.47 14.56
CA PHE A 258 -1.57 1.76 14.58
C PHE A 258 -1.36 2.47 13.24
N LEU A 259 -2.46 2.87 12.60
CA LEU A 259 -2.42 3.68 11.39
C LEU A 259 -1.99 5.11 11.74
N THR A 260 -0.83 5.53 11.23
CA THR A 260 -0.28 6.86 11.49
C THR A 260 -0.68 7.87 10.41
N ASP A 261 -0.81 7.42 9.16
CA ASP A 261 -1.08 8.27 8.00
C ASP A 261 -2.00 7.53 7.01
N LEU A 262 -2.94 8.27 6.43
CA LEU A 262 -3.97 7.75 5.53
C LEU A 262 -4.20 8.75 4.40
N GLN A 263 -4.13 8.28 3.16
CA GLN A 263 -4.44 9.08 1.97
C GLN A 263 -5.43 8.30 1.09
N VAL A 264 -6.59 8.89 0.85
CA VAL A 264 -7.80 8.25 0.31
C VAL A 264 -8.52 9.10 -0.76
N ALA A 265 -8.03 10.30 -1.07
CA ALA A 265 -8.55 11.11 -2.16
C ALA A 265 -8.59 10.36 -3.51
N ASP A 266 -9.40 10.86 -4.44
CA ASP A 266 -9.53 10.31 -5.81
C ASP A 266 -9.95 8.83 -5.84
N ASN A 267 -11.06 8.54 -5.17
CA ASN A 267 -11.74 7.24 -5.13
C ASN A 267 -13.26 7.43 -5.23
N HIS A 268 -14.02 6.33 -5.29
CA HIS A 268 -15.48 6.33 -5.44
C HIS A 268 -16.16 5.80 -4.17
N TRP A 269 -15.90 6.44 -3.02
CA TRP A 269 -16.31 5.94 -1.72
C TRP A 269 -17.83 5.78 -1.59
N SER A 270 -18.26 4.62 -1.07
CA SER A 270 -19.63 4.38 -0.63
C SER A 270 -19.73 4.71 0.85
N CYS A 271 -20.38 5.81 1.16
CA CYS A 271 -20.59 6.29 2.52
C CYS A 271 -21.99 5.90 3.01
N ASP A 272 -22.29 4.60 2.92
CA ASP A 272 -23.54 4.03 3.44
C ASP A 272 -23.35 3.59 4.89
N CYS A 273 -24.36 3.85 5.71
CA CYS A 273 -24.39 3.47 7.12
C CYS A 273 -25.18 2.17 7.31
N ASP A 274 -24.63 1.01 6.94
CA ASP A 274 -25.33 -0.25 7.30
C ASP A 274 -25.27 -0.52 8.82
N ILE A 275 -24.27 0.04 9.51
CA ILE A 275 -24.21 0.01 10.99
C ILE A 275 -25.31 0.91 11.60
N GLY A 276 -25.79 1.92 10.87
CA GLY A 276 -26.78 2.87 11.38
C GLY A 276 -28.19 2.28 11.52
N GLN A 277 -28.57 1.26 10.74
CA GLN A 277 -29.91 0.69 10.88
C GLN A 277 -29.95 -0.47 11.89
N GLN A 278 -28.93 -1.33 11.94
CA GLN A 278 -28.88 -2.45 12.89
C GLN A 278 -28.39 -2.04 14.29
N ALA A 279 -27.41 -1.14 14.42
CA ALA A 279 -26.96 -0.68 15.73
C ALA A 279 -27.95 0.34 16.35
N CYS A 280 -28.58 1.21 15.54
CA CYS A 280 -29.64 2.08 16.08
C CYS A 280 -30.92 1.33 16.43
N THR A 281 -31.30 0.27 15.71
CA THR A 281 -32.46 -0.56 16.11
C THR A 281 -32.18 -1.34 17.39
N MET A 282 -30.94 -1.79 17.62
CA MET A 282 -30.54 -2.43 18.88
C MET A 282 -30.48 -1.44 20.05
N ALA A 283 -29.94 -0.24 19.84
CA ALA A 283 -29.95 0.82 20.85
C ALA A 283 -31.37 1.33 21.17
N SER A 284 -32.26 1.42 20.17
CA SER A 284 -33.67 1.75 20.39
C SER A 284 -34.44 0.64 21.08
N SER A 285 -34.10 -0.63 20.81
CA SER A 285 -34.70 -1.80 21.46
C SER A 285 -34.27 -1.90 22.94
N LEU A 286 -33.01 -1.62 23.25
CA LEU A 286 -32.52 -1.54 24.63
C LEU A 286 -33.14 -0.34 25.39
N LEU A 287 -33.27 0.83 24.76
CA LEU A 287 -33.97 1.98 25.35
C LEU A 287 -35.48 1.77 25.51
N GLN A 288 -36.11 0.98 24.65
CA GLN A 288 -37.52 0.57 24.80
C GLN A 288 -37.70 -0.45 25.93
N LEU A 289 -36.75 -1.38 26.13
CA LEU A 289 -36.76 -2.33 27.26
C LEU A 289 -36.63 -1.61 28.62
N PHE A 290 -35.85 -0.53 28.71
CA PHE A 290 -35.75 0.29 29.92
C PHE A 290 -36.98 1.19 30.17
N ARG A 291 -37.82 1.46 29.16
CA ARG A 291 -39.04 2.27 29.31
C ARG A 291 -40.29 1.46 29.65
N THR A 292 -40.30 0.14 29.42
CA THR A 292 -41.47 -0.72 29.72
C THR A 292 -41.40 -1.41 31.09
N TYR A 293 -40.25 -1.42 31.76
CA TYR A 293 -40.08 -2.01 33.09
C TYR A 293 -39.72 -0.98 34.16
N SER A 294 -40.64 -0.06 34.42
CA SER A 294 -40.73 0.62 35.72
C SER A 294 -41.92 0.05 36.50
N SER A 295 -41.73 -1.15 37.06
CA SER A 295 -42.59 -1.71 38.12
C SER A 295 -41.79 -2.74 38.92
N PRO A 296 -41.79 -2.68 40.26
CA PRO A 296 -41.08 -3.65 41.08
C PRO A 296 -41.96 -4.90 41.24
N MET A 297 -41.37 -6.09 41.14
CA MET A 297 -41.98 -7.43 41.20
C MET A 297 -42.39 -8.05 39.86
N ALA A 298 -41.40 -8.49 39.08
CA ALA A 298 -41.55 -9.69 38.25
C ALA A 298 -40.16 -10.30 38.01
N SER A 299 -40.00 -11.56 38.44
CA SER A 299 -38.86 -12.39 38.02
C SER A 299 -39.03 -12.68 36.54
N LEU A 300 -38.23 -12.04 35.69
CA LEU A 300 -38.11 -12.42 34.28
C LEU A 300 -36.75 -13.09 34.09
N VAL A 301 -36.78 -14.41 34.01
CA VAL A 301 -35.67 -15.21 33.49
C VAL A 301 -35.52 -14.84 32.01
N VAL A 302 -34.47 -14.08 31.68
CA VAL A 302 -34.06 -13.87 30.29
C VAL A 302 -33.31 -15.12 29.85
N THR A 303 -34.04 -16.13 29.35
CA THR A 303 -33.47 -17.19 28.52
C THR A 303 -33.51 -16.72 27.07
N ASP A 304 -32.56 -15.88 26.69
CA ASP A 304 -31.79 -16.03 25.44
C ASP A 304 -30.72 -14.94 25.39
N SER A 305 -29.62 -15.17 26.11
CA SER A 305 -28.41 -14.38 25.94
C SER A 305 -27.66 -14.89 24.71
N SER A 306 -28.11 -14.53 23.52
CA SER A 306 -27.19 -14.44 22.39
C SER A 306 -26.36 -13.16 22.60
N GLN A 307 -25.33 -13.30 23.45
CA GLN A 307 -24.27 -12.31 23.55
C GLN A 307 -23.68 -12.15 22.15
N LEU A 308 -23.91 -11.00 21.51
CA LEU A 308 -23.06 -10.56 20.40
C LEU A 308 -21.63 -10.56 20.94
N THR A 309 -20.82 -11.49 20.49
CA THR A 309 -19.41 -11.54 20.88
C THR A 309 -18.65 -10.48 20.08
N VAL A 310 -17.44 -10.14 20.50
CA VAL A 310 -16.52 -9.27 19.73
C VAL A 310 -16.32 -9.82 18.30
N ASP A 311 -16.52 -11.13 18.09
CA ASP A 311 -16.43 -11.81 16.79
C ASP A 311 -17.57 -11.45 15.82
N ASP A 312 -18.72 -10.95 16.29
CA ASP A 312 -19.82 -10.54 15.41
C ASP A 312 -19.54 -9.19 14.71
N PHE A 313 -18.67 -8.35 15.29
CA PHE A 313 -18.16 -7.14 14.63
C PHE A 313 -17.13 -7.44 13.54
N GLU A 314 -16.49 -8.63 13.54
CA GLU A 314 -15.56 -9.06 12.49
C GLU A 314 -16.25 -9.47 11.18
N LYS A 315 -17.57 -9.68 11.20
CA LYS A 315 -18.38 -10.01 10.01
C LYS A 315 -19.01 -8.80 9.34
N LEU A 316 -18.80 -7.59 9.86
CA LEU A 316 -19.28 -6.38 9.21
C LEU A 316 -18.47 -6.15 7.92
N PRO A 317 -19.12 -5.85 6.78
CA PRO A 317 -18.42 -5.57 5.54
C PRO A 317 -17.41 -4.44 5.77
N ASP A 318 -16.26 -4.51 5.11
CA ASP A 318 -15.25 -3.46 5.16
C ASP A 318 -15.92 -2.13 4.80
N GLN A 319 -16.08 -1.24 5.79
CA GLN A 319 -16.74 0.07 5.65
C GLN A 319 -15.74 1.17 5.98
N ILE A 320 -15.87 2.35 5.37
CA ILE A 320 -14.96 3.48 5.60
C ILE A 320 -15.25 4.28 6.90
N MET A 321 -16.31 3.92 7.64
CA MET A 321 -16.78 4.69 8.81
C MET A 321 -15.76 4.84 9.94
N TRP A 322 -14.83 3.89 10.08
CA TRP A 322 -13.77 3.95 11.10
C TRP A 322 -12.83 5.14 10.94
N VAL A 323 -12.78 5.77 9.76
CA VAL A 323 -11.89 6.90 9.46
C VAL A 323 -12.14 8.08 10.40
N GLU A 324 -13.39 8.33 10.79
CA GLU A 324 -13.76 9.42 11.71
C GLU A 324 -13.15 9.20 13.11
N VAL A 325 -13.36 7.99 13.66
CA VAL A 325 -12.83 7.58 14.97
C VAL A 325 -11.30 7.59 14.95
N TRP A 326 -10.70 7.10 13.88
CA TRP A 326 -9.25 7.15 13.69
C TRP A 326 -8.73 8.59 13.66
N GLN A 327 -9.40 9.51 12.95
CA GLN A 327 -8.99 10.90 12.87
C GLN A 327 -9.02 11.58 14.25
N ARG A 328 -10.00 11.25 15.10
CA ARG A 328 -10.04 11.72 16.51
C ARG A 328 -8.84 11.22 17.30
N LYS A 329 -8.55 9.92 17.27
CA LYS A 329 -7.41 9.31 17.96
C LYS A 329 -6.08 9.88 17.46
N LYS A 330 -5.94 10.09 16.17
CA LYS A 330 -4.75 10.72 15.58
C LYS A 330 -4.53 12.14 16.10
N ARG A 331 -5.56 12.98 16.15
CA ARG A 331 -5.48 14.32 16.73
C ARG A 331 -5.06 14.29 18.20
N GLN A 332 -5.53 13.30 18.95
CA GLN A 332 -5.19 13.11 20.36
C GLN A 332 -3.74 12.66 20.58
N TYR A 333 -3.23 11.74 19.77
CA TYR A 333 -1.96 11.06 20.06
C TYR A 333 -0.78 11.47 19.18
N LEU A 334 -1.01 11.97 17.96
CA LEU A 334 0.05 12.21 16.96
C LEU A 334 0.19 13.67 16.53
N CYS A 335 -0.79 14.54 16.79
CA CYS A 335 -0.73 15.93 16.37
C CYS A 335 -0.27 16.82 17.53
N GLY A 336 0.99 17.28 17.50
CA GLY A 336 1.54 18.22 18.47
C GLY A 336 0.97 19.65 18.39
N GLU A 337 1.59 20.57 19.13
CA GLU A 337 1.21 22.00 19.22
C GLU A 337 1.43 22.79 17.91
N GLU A 338 0.91 24.02 17.85
CA GLU A 338 0.63 24.76 16.61
C GLU A 338 1.80 24.99 15.63
N ASN A 339 3.06 24.78 16.05
CA ASN A 339 4.28 25.01 15.25
C ASN A 339 5.17 23.77 15.03
N SER A 340 4.71 22.55 15.32
CA SER A 340 5.50 21.33 15.09
C SER A 340 5.37 20.77 13.65
N GLU A 341 6.40 20.07 13.16
CA GLU A 341 6.33 19.30 11.90
C GLU A 341 5.18 18.28 11.91
N GLU A 342 4.87 17.73 13.08
CA GLU A 342 3.73 16.84 13.31
C GLU A 342 2.40 17.52 12.99
N ARG A 343 2.25 18.81 13.33
CA ARG A 343 1.04 19.58 13.02
C ARG A 343 0.87 19.84 11.53
N THR A 344 1.97 20.09 10.81
CA THR A 344 1.92 20.25 9.34
C THR A 344 1.52 18.95 8.64
N THR A 345 1.99 17.82 9.16
CA THR A 345 1.61 16.48 8.65
C THR A 345 0.13 16.20 8.91
N CYS A 346 -0.38 16.51 10.11
CA CYS A 346 -1.80 16.37 10.40
C CYS A 346 -2.70 17.25 9.51
N ARG A 347 -2.28 18.50 9.20
CA ARG A 347 -3.04 19.37 8.28
C ARG A 347 -3.15 18.78 6.87
N ARG A 348 -2.04 18.26 6.32
CA ARG A 348 -2.03 17.66 4.97
C ARG A 348 -3.00 16.49 4.82
N ILE A 349 -3.15 15.68 5.85
CA ILE A 349 -4.04 14.51 5.83
C ILE A 349 -5.50 14.94 5.99
N ASP A 350 -5.76 15.95 6.82
CA ASP A 350 -7.11 16.52 6.90
C ASP A 350 -7.53 17.12 5.54
N ASP A 351 -6.59 17.70 4.79
CA ASP A 351 -6.87 18.21 3.43
C ASP A 351 -7.19 17.08 2.45
N ASP A 352 -6.48 15.96 2.50
CA ASP A 352 -6.77 14.78 1.69
C ASP A 352 -8.18 14.21 1.97
N LEU A 353 -8.55 14.09 3.25
CA LEU A 353 -9.88 13.64 3.66
C LEU A 353 -11.01 14.59 3.23
N ARG A 354 -10.74 15.90 3.15
CA ARG A 354 -11.70 16.89 2.62
C ARG A 354 -11.90 16.75 1.12
N LEU A 355 -10.85 16.39 0.38
CA LEU A 355 -10.88 16.18 -1.07
C LEU A 355 -11.57 14.86 -1.45
N ALA A 356 -11.54 13.85 -0.58
CA ALA A 356 -12.27 12.60 -0.77
C ALA A 356 -13.79 12.84 -0.81
N ARG A 357 -14.50 12.13 -1.69
CA ARG A 357 -15.94 12.31 -1.95
C ARG A 357 -16.72 11.00 -1.83
N CYS A 358 -17.96 11.11 -1.38
CA CYS A 358 -18.93 10.02 -1.31
C CYS A 358 -19.77 9.96 -2.59
N ALA A 359 -19.57 8.92 -3.41
CA ALA A 359 -20.25 8.79 -4.70
C ALA A 359 -21.78 8.60 -4.55
N ASN A 360 -22.20 7.92 -3.48
CA ASN A 360 -23.60 7.64 -3.14
C ASN A 360 -24.32 8.78 -2.38
N LYS A 361 -23.61 9.86 -2.00
CA LYS A 361 -24.16 11.00 -1.24
C LYS A 361 -23.99 12.31 -2.02
N ASN A 362 -24.36 12.31 -3.30
CA ASN A 362 -24.26 13.48 -4.18
C ASN A 362 -22.85 14.11 -4.25
N ASN A 363 -21.79 13.28 -4.21
CA ASN A 363 -20.39 13.73 -4.20
C ASN A 363 -20.03 14.69 -3.05
N ALA A 364 -20.75 14.59 -1.92
CA ALA A 364 -20.43 15.28 -0.68
C ALA A 364 -19.03 14.90 -0.16
N SER A 365 -18.42 15.79 0.62
CA SER A 365 -17.11 15.52 1.21
C SER A 365 -17.20 14.33 2.18
N LEU A 366 -16.27 13.39 2.06
CA LEU A 366 -16.22 12.18 2.89
C LEU A 366 -16.27 12.54 4.37
N ILE A 367 -15.43 13.48 4.80
CA ILE A 367 -15.32 13.82 6.21
C ILE A 367 -16.58 14.52 6.75
N GLU A 368 -17.32 15.25 5.92
CA GLU A 368 -18.58 15.90 6.33
C GLU A 368 -19.67 14.87 6.56
N VAL A 369 -19.81 13.91 5.66
CA VAL A 369 -20.76 12.79 5.77
C VAL A 369 -20.44 11.96 7.02
N LEU A 370 -19.17 11.58 7.19
CA LEU A 370 -18.74 10.77 8.34
C LEU A 370 -19.00 11.46 9.68
N LYS A 371 -18.79 12.78 9.78
CA LYS A 371 -19.10 13.54 11.00
C LYS A 371 -20.59 13.57 11.29
N ALA A 372 -21.40 13.89 10.28
CA ALA A 372 -22.85 13.96 10.42
C ALA A 372 -23.45 12.62 10.86
N ASP A 373 -23.02 11.52 10.25
CA ASP A 373 -23.57 10.19 10.54
C ASP A 373 -23.13 9.66 11.93
N VAL A 374 -21.91 9.95 12.38
CA VAL A 374 -21.45 9.61 13.74
C VAL A 374 -22.18 10.47 14.80
N GLU A 375 -22.50 11.72 14.49
CA GLU A 375 -23.24 12.64 15.38
C GLU A 375 -24.75 12.35 15.38
N CYS A 376 -25.32 11.82 14.29
CA CYS A 376 -26.73 11.43 14.18
C CYS A 376 -27.12 10.24 15.07
N GLY A 377 -26.16 9.44 15.56
CA GLY A 377 -26.38 8.45 16.62
C GLY A 377 -26.79 9.05 17.97
N TRP A 378 -26.55 10.35 18.17
CA TRP A 378 -26.90 11.08 19.39
C TRP A 378 -28.04 12.10 19.16
N GLY A 379 -28.18 12.64 17.94
CA GLY A 379 -29.14 13.70 17.61
C GLY A 379 -30.54 13.25 17.16
N SER A 380 -30.73 12.01 16.69
CA SER A 380 -32.00 11.60 16.05
C SER A 380 -33.10 11.15 17.03
N SER A 381 -32.95 11.43 18.33
CA SER A 381 -34.04 11.27 19.32
C SER A 381 -34.64 12.60 19.80
N ALA A 382 -34.18 13.74 19.28
CA ALA A 382 -34.68 15.05 19.67
C ALA A 382 -35.13 15.86 18.44
N GLY A 383 -36.26 15.48 17.85
CA GLY A 383 -36.79 16.17 16.68
C GLY A 383 -38.24 15.82 16.31
N GLY A 384 -39.06 15.41 17.28
CA GLY A 384 -40.52 15.40 17.13
C GLY A 384 -41.12 16.53 17.98
N PRO A 385 -42.01 17.37 17.45
CA PRO A 385 -42.57 18.47 18.22
C PRO A 385 -43.50 17.88 19.29
N GLY A 386 -43.14 18.06 20.56
CA GLY A 386 -44.03 17.82 21.68
C GLY A 386 -43.56 16.76 22.68
N VAL A 387 -42.43 16.97 23.34
CA VAL A 387 -42.25 16.50 24.72
C VAL A 387 -41.42 17.52 25.48
N THR A 388 -42.04 18.17 26.46
CA THR A 388 -41.40 19.07 27.42
C THR A 388 -40.35 18.31 28.24
N THR A 389 -39.12 18.81 28.27
CA THR A 389 -38.07 18.34 29.19
C THR A 389 -38.31 18.90 30.61
N PRO A 390 -38.13 18.09 31.66
CA PRO A 390 -37.75 18.61 32.96
C PRO A 390 -36.36 18.09 33.35
N LEU A 391 -35.39 19.00 33.37
CA LEU A 391 -34.41 19.30 34.45
C LEU A 391 -33.88 18.20 35.41
N VAL A 392 -33.85 16.90 35.08
CA VAL A 392 -33.39 15.85 36.03
C VAL A 392 -32.04 15.20 35.67
N VAL A 393 -31.46 15.47 34.51
CA VAL A 393 -30.23 14.76 34.07
C VAL A 393 -28.94 15.21 34.77
N ILE A 394 -28.95 16.30 35.55
CA ILE A 394 -27.72 16.83 36.18
C ILE A 394 -27.36 16.13 37.50
N ALA A 395 -28.23 15.32 38.11
CA ALA A 395 -27.93 14.70 39.41
C ALA A 395 -27.43 13.23 39.35
N GLY A 396 -27.46 12.57 38.18
CA GLY A 396 -27.18 11.13 38.07
C GLY A 396 -25.72 10.72 37.84
N ILE A 397 -24.84 11.65 37.43
CA ILE A 397 -23.47 11.32 37.01
C ILE A 397 -22.44 11.54 38.14
N ILE A 398 -22.80 12.19 39.25
CA ILE A 398 -21.86 12.49 40.35
C ILE A 398 -21.79 11.36 41.41
N ALA A 399 -22.69 10.37 41.40
CA ALA A 399 -22.73 9.32 42.42
C ALA A 399 -21.95 8.02 42.09
N MET A 400 -21.17 7.97 41.00
CA MET A 400 -20.31 6.81 40.66
C MET A 400 -18.80 7.06 40.84
N PHE A 401 -18.40 8.19 41.43
CA PHE A 401 -17.01 8.47 41.83
C PHE A 401 -16.88 8.86 43.31
N ALA A 402 -17.67 8.22 44.18
CA ALA A 402 -17.50 8.33 45.63
C ALA A 402 -17.70 6.95 46.28
N ASN A 403 -16.73 6.07 46.05
CA ASN A 403 -16.37 4.96 46.96
C ASN A 403 -15.00 4.39 46.53
N ILE A 404 -13.97 5.21 46.74
CA ILE A 404 -12.72 4.82 47.43
C ILE A 404 -12.61 5.78 48.61
#